data_AF-A0A951MWV3-F1
#
_entry.id   AF-A0A951MWV3-F1
#
_cell.length_a   1.000
_cell.length_b   1.000
_cell.length_c   1.000
_cell.angle_alpha   90.00
_cell.angle_beta   90.00
_cell.angle_gamma   90.00
#
_symmetry.space_group_name_H-M   'P 1'
#
loop_
_entity.id
_entity.type
_entity.pdbx_description
1 polymer ?
#
loop_
_entity_poly.entity_id
_entity_poly.type
_entity_poly.pdbx_seq_one_letter_code
_entity_poly.pdbx_strand_id
1 'polypeptide(L)'
;MSLGCVSIRPPVSKEHAVAKIGRNQPCPCGSGAKAKRCCGVPRGPSPDQLATAFLNAACRQWAPVLAGYTVEELGELFQEVAALPATDLSLHARLPRLLPAGLQRLRTAIAEDDADAVTAAMPDALAIIDTPLERQRLARAVLALHDDGHRIDCDTAAAAIIDLAADDHSLLLLRAMIEALSVDTGTARTPAGLLVAAR
;
A
#
# COMPACT_ATOMS: atom_id res chain seq x y z
N MET A 1 6.86 -35.55 40.81
CA MET A 1 5.42 -35.55 40.48
C MET A 1 5.24 -34.68 39.24
N SER A 2 5.11 -35.29 38.07
CA SER A 2 5.00 -34.59 36.77
C SER A 2 3.64 -33.94 36.62
N LEU A 3 3.62 -32.64 36.34
CA LEU A 3 2.44 -31.91 35.89
C LEU A 3 2.20 -32.25 34.41
N GLY A 4 1.14 -32.99 34.15
CA GLY A 4 0.71 -33.37 32.81
C GLY A 4 0.20 -32.17 32.02
N CYS A 5 0.70 -32.02 30.80
CA CYS A 5 0.25 -31.03 29.83
C CYS A 5 -1.18 -31.39 29.36
N VAL A 6 -2.19 -30.60 29.74
CA VAL A 6 -3.56 -30.78 29.23
C VAL A 6 -3.61 -30.24 27.82
N SER A 7 -3.65 -31.14 26.84
CA SER A 7 -3.89 -30.82 25.43
C SER A 7 -5.34 -30.36 25.24
N ILE A 8 -5.54 -29.05 25.12
CA ILE A 8 -6.82 -28.47 24.70
C ILE A 8 -6.90 -28.62 23.17
N ARG A 9 -7.70 -29.56 22.68
CA ARG A 9 -8.02 -29.64 21.25
C ARG A 9 -8.90 -28.44 20.86
N PRO A 10 -8.55 -27.69 19.80
CA PRO A 10 -9.45 -26.66 19.28
C PRO A 10 -10.73 -27.32 18.73
N PRO A 11 -11.91 -26.69 18.86
CA PRO A 11 -13.13 -27.22 18.28
C PRO A 11 -12.99 -27.24 16.76
N VAL A 12 -13.19 -28.41 16.16
CA VAL A 12 -13.29 -28.59 14.71
C VAL A 12 -14.48 -27.76 14.22
N SER A 13 -14.21 -26.65 13.54
CA SER A 13 -15.23 -25.86 12.88
C SER A 13 -15.86 -26.71 11.78
N LYS A 14 -17.09 -27.19 12.01
CA LYS A 14 -17.91 -27.73 10.93
C LYS A 14 -18.18 -26.58 9.96
N GLU A 15 -17.62 -26.66 8.75
CA GLU A 15 -18.07 -25.86 7.62
C GLU A 15 -19.53 -26.22 7.36
N HIS A 16 -20.44 -25.46 7.97
CA HIS A 16 -21.81 -25.44 7.54
C HIS A 16 -21.78 -24.89 6.11
N ALA A 17 -22.09 -25.74 5.13
CA ALA A 17 -22.40 -25.30 3.78
C ALA A 17 -23.59 -24.33 3.89
N VAL A 18 -23.30 -23.04 4.01
CA VAL A 18 -24.31 -22.00 4.05
C VAL A 18 -24.97 -22.03 2.69
N ALA A 19 -26.17 -22.61 2.62
CA ALA A 19 -27.01 -22.52 1.44
C ALA A 19 -27.05 -21.04 1.03
N LYS A 20 -26.61 -20.73 -0.20
CA LYS A 20 -26.57 -19.36 -0.71
C LYS A 20 -27.99 -18.79 -0.67
N ILE A 21 -28.31 -18.06 0.39
CA ILE A 21 -29.59 -17.38 0.55
C ILE A 21 -29.75 -16.38 -0.59
N GLY A 22 -30.85 -16.48 -1.31
CA GLY A 22 -31.14 -15.56 -2.41
C GLY A 22 -31.25 -14.11 -1.91
N ARG A 23 -30.68 -13.14 -2.62
CA ARG A 23 -30.69 -11.70 -2.24
C ARG A 23 -32.06 -11.14 -1.85
N ASN A 24 -33.15 -11.69 -2.40
CA ASN A 24 -34.52 -11.26 -2.14
C ASN A 24 -35.25 -12.05 -1.05
N GLN A 25 -34.65 -13.11 -0.51
CA GLN A 25 -35.22 -13.92 0.57
C GLN A 25 -35.15 -13.18 1.91
N PRO A 26 -36.01 -13.54 2.90
CA PRO A 26 -35.90 -13.05 4.26
C PRO A 26 -34.48 -13.28 4.82
N CYS A 27 -33.96 -12.28 5.51
CA CYS A 27 -32.61 -12.31 6.04
C CYS A 27 -32.53 -13.32 7.20
N PRO A 28 -31.52 -14.19 7.25
CA PRO A 28 -31.42 -15.24 8.26
C PRO A 28 -31.15 -14.72 9.67
N CYS A 29 -30.87 -13.43 9.85
CA CYS A 29 -30.72 -12.80 11.16
C CYS A 29 -32.05 -12.55 11.90
N GLY A 30 -33.19 -12.97 11.33
CA GLY A 30 -34.50 -12.83 11.96
C GLY A 30 -35.14 -11.44 11.84
N SER A 31 -34.55 -10.51 11.09
CA SER A 31 -35.09 -9.14 10.94
C SER A 31 -36.36 -9.03 10.09
N GLY A 32 -36.75 -10.09 9.39
CA GLY A 32 -37.87 -10.08 8.42
C GLY A 32 -37.59 -9.28 7.12
N ALA A 33 -36.52 -8.50 7.07
CA ALA A 33 -36.10 -7.76 5.87
C ALA A 33 -35.48 -8.67 4.81
N LYS A 34 -35.50 -8.26 3.53
CA LYS A 34 -34.78 -8.97 2.45
C LYS A 34 -33.28 -8.97 2.72
N ALA A 35 -32.58 -10.07 2.46
CA ALA A 35 -31.14 -10.19 2.69
C ALA A 35 -30.33 -9.03 2.08
N LYS A 36 -30.64 -8.60 0.85
CA LYS A 36 -30.01 -7.45 0.18
C LYS A 36 -30.25 -6.07 0.82
N ARG A 37 -31.10 -5.98 1.84
CA ARG A 37 -31.39 -4.76 2.63
C ARG A 37 -31.02 -4.94 4.11
N CYS A 38 -30.40 -6.05 4.47
CA CYS A 38 -30.01 -6.36 5.84
C CYS A 38 -28.58 -6.91 5.86
N CYS A 39 -28.35 -8.15 6.30
CA CYS A 39 -26.99 -8.70 6.42
C CYS A 39 -26.29 -8.98 5.09
N GLY A 40 -27.00 -8.95 3.96
CA GLY A 40 -26.42 -9.03 2.62
C GLY A 40 -25.92 -7.68 2.09
N VAL A 41 -25.94 -6.63 2.91
CA VAL A 41 -25.30 -5.34 2.64
C VAL A 41 -23.99 -5.29 3.45
N PRO A 42 -22.86 -4.89 2.85
CA PRO A 42 -21.65 -4.63 3.60
C PRO A 42 -21.94 -3.63 4.73
N ARG A 43 -21.64 -4.01 5.97
CA ARG A 43 -21.71 -3.13 7.13
C ARG A 43 -20.28 -2.89 7.65
N GLY A 44 -20.04 -1.69 8.14
CA GLY A 44 -18.73 -1.28 8.65
C GLY A 44 -17.97 -0.39 7.66
N PRO A 45 -16.75 0.02 8.03
CA PRO A 45 -15.93 0.90 7.21
C PRO A 45 -15.58 0.25 5.86
N SER A 46 -15.48 1.08 4.82
CA SER A 46 -14.95 0.65 3.53
C SER A 46 -13.48 0.22 3.64
N PRO A 47 -12.96 -0.53 2.65
CA PRO A 47 -11.53 -0.83 2.58
C PRO A 47 -10.65 0.42 2.67
N ASP A 48 -11.04 1.50 1.99
CA ASP A 48 -10.30 2.77 2.04
C ASP A 48 -10.32 3.39 3.45
N GLN A 49 -11.47 3.36 4.13
CA GLN A 49 -11.57 3.84 5.51
C GLN A 49 -10.70 3.02 6.46
N LEU A 50 -10.62 1.70 6.26
CA LEU A 50 -9.73 0.84 7.03
C LEU A 50 -8.25 1.10 6.71
N ALA A 51 -7.92 1.39 5.45
CA ALA A 51 -6.57 1.72 5.03
C ALA A 51 -6.11 3.06 5.60
N THR A 52 -6.94 4.10 5.55
CA THR A 52 -6.69 5.38 6.21
C THR A 52 -6.55 5.22 7.73
N ALA A 53 -7.42 4.41 8.36
CA ALA A 53 -7.32 4.14 9.79
C ALA A 53 -5.99 3.45 10.16
N PHE A 54 -5.53 2.52 9.33
CA PHE A 54 -4.23 1.88 9.47
C PHE A 54 -3.08 2.88 9.36
N LEU A 55 -3.06 3.71 8.30
CA LEU A 55 -2.02 4.72 8.08
C LEU A 55 -1.93 5.70 9.25
N ASN A 56 -3.08 6.19 9.72
CA ASN A 56 -3.13 7.10 10.86
C ASN A 56 -2.69 6.45 12.18
N ALA A 57 -3.00 5.16 12.38
CA ALA A 57 -2.53 4.43 13.54
C ALA A 57 -1.01 4.20 13.49
N ALA A 58 -0.48 3.82 12.33
CA ALA A 58 0.95 3.65 12.11
C ALA A 58 1.69 4.99 12.30
N CYS A 59 1.23 6.07 11.68
CA CYS A 59 1.82 7.40 11.86
C CYS A 59 1.89 7.81 13.34
N ARG A 60 0.81 7.64 14.11
CA ARG A 60 0.85 7.93 15.57
C ARG A 60 1.84 7.07 16.35
N GLN A 61 2.01 5.81 15.94
CA GLN A 61 2.96 4.90 16.59
C GLN A 61 4.42 5.29 16.30
N TRP A 62 4.69 5.73 15.07
CA TRP A 62 6.06 5.97 14.58
C TRP A 62 6.51 7.44 14.69
N ALA A 63 5.59 8.40 14.74
CA ALA A 63 5.90 9.82 14.86
C ALA A 63 6.87 10.19 16.02
N PRO A 64 6.80 9.55 17.20
CA PRO A 64 7.75 9.85 18.28
C PRO A 64 9.20 9.50 17.97
N VAL A 65 9.49 8.63 16.98
CA VAL A 65 10.86 8.27 16.57
C VAL A 65 11.59 9.50 16.04
N LEU A 66 10.90 10.34 15.28
CA LEU A 66 11.46 11.56 14.71
C LEU A 66 11.32 12.78 15.64
N ALA A 67 10.94 12.57 16.90
CA ALA A 67 10.83 13.65 17.86
C ALA A 67 12.21 14.23 18.17
N GLY A 68 12.46 15.45 17.70
CA GLY A 68 13.73 16.16 17.91
C GLY A 68 14.55 16.35 16.64
N TYR A 69 14.14 15.78 15.51
CA TYR A 69 14.76 16.08 14.21
C TYR A 69 14.52 17.54 13.83
N THR A 70 15.56 18.17 13.30
CA THR A 70 15.49 19.47 12.64
C THR A 70 14.86 19.35 11.25
N VAL A 71 14.51 20.48 10.64
CA VAL A 71 13.95 20.49 9.29
C VAL A 71 14.98 20.00 8.27
N GLU A 72 16.24 20.34 8.47
CA GLU A 72 17.37 19.91 7.65
C GLU A 72 17.57 18.39 7.73
N GLU A 73 17.60 17.81 8.94
CA GLU A 73 17.72 16.36 9.14
C GLU A 73 16.52 15.60 8.57
N LEU A 74 15.30 16.14 8.72
CA LEU A 74 14.13 15.57 8.05
C LEU A 74 14.30 15.63 6.52
N GLY A 75 14.84 16.71 5.98
CA GLY A 75 15.11 16.84 4.55
C GLY A 75 16.01 15.72 4.02
N GLU A 76 17.11 15.42 4.73
CA GLU A 76 18.03 14.32 4.40
C GLU A 76 17.33 12.97 4.48
N LEU A 77 16.58 12.72 5.55
CA LEU A 77 15.84 11.47 5.75
C LEU A 77 14.79 11.23 4.65
N PHE A 78 14.09 12.28 4.20
CA PHE A 78 13.14 12.17 3.10
C PHE A 78 13.81 11.91 1.74
N GLN A 79 15.08 12.28 1.55
CA GLN A 79 15.85 11.84 0.37
C GLN A 79 16.10 10.33 0.41
N GLU A 80 16.41 9.77 1.58
CA GLU A 80 16.55 8.33 1.75
C GLU A 80 15.23 7.60 1.44
N VAL A 81 14.11 8.10 1.97
CA VAL A 81 12.76 7.61 1.65
C VAL A 81 12.50 7.64 0.14
N ALA A 82 12.88 8.72 -0.54
CA ALA A 82 12.68 8.86 -1.99
C ALA A 82 13.50 7.85 -2.84
N ALA A 83 14.61 7.35 -2.29
CA ALA A 83 15.47 6.36 -2.93
C ALA A 83 14.98 4.92 -2.70
N LEU A 84 14.17 4.67 -1.67
CA LEU A 84 13.75 3.31 -1.29
C LEU A 84 13.16 2.47 -2.44
N PRO A 85 12.29 3.00 -3.33
CA PRO A 85 11.72 2.18 -4.41
C PRO A 85 12.77 1.56 -5.33
N ALA A 86 13.91 2.23 -5.56
CA ALA A 86 14.99 1.70 -6.38
C ALA A 86 15.74 0.52 -5.70
N THR A 87 15.53 0.29 -4.41
CA THR A 87 16.23 -0.73 -3.61
C THR A 87 15.43 -2.03 -3.45
N ASP A 88 14.10 -2.00 -3.60
CA ASP A 88 13.28 -3.20 -3.42
C ASP A 88 11.96 -3.16 -4.22
N LEU A 89 11.68 -4.26 -4.94
CA LEU A 89 10.49 -4.38 -5.80
C LEU A 89 9.17 -4.31 -5.03
N SER A 90 9.16 -4.64 -3.73
CA SER A 90 7.96 -4.56 -2.90
C SER A 90 7.47 -3.11 -2.72
N LEU A 91 8.37 -2.14 -2.90
CA LEU A 91 8.10 -0.71 -2.82
C LEU A 91 7.73 -0.06 -4.16
N HIS A 92 7.62 -0.84 -5.25
CA HIS A 92 7.09 -0.33 -6.52
C HIS A 92 5.57 -0.21 -6.46
N ALA A 93 4.99 0.84 -7.03
CA ALA A 93 3.53 0.99 -7.10
C ALA A 93 2.90 -0.11 -7.97
N ARG A 94 1.70 -0.55 -7.61
CA ARG A 94 0.95 -1.54 -8.40
C ARG A 94 0.30 -0.89 -9.62
N LEU A 95 0.95 -1.08 -10.77
CA LEU A 95 0.41 -0.63 -12.05
C LEU A 95 -0.80 -1.49 -12.50
N PRO A 96 -1.88 -0.88 -13.00
CA PRO A 96 -2.97 -1.59 -13.64
C PRO A 96 -2.49 -2.38 -14.86
N ARG A 97 -3.14 -3.52 -15.16
CA ARG A 97 -2.79 -4.35 -16.33
C ARG A 97 -2.95 -3.62 -17.67
N LEU A 98 -3.93 -2.71 -17.74
CA LEU A 98 -4.15 -1.81 -18.86
C LEU A 98 -3.96 -0.40 -18.33
N LEU A 99 -2.96 0.32 -18.85
CA LEU A 99 -2.65 1.66 -18.38
C LEU A 99 -3.73 2.64 -18.86
N PRO A 100 -4.45 3.32 -17.94
CA PRO A 100 -5.29 4.44 -18.32
C PRO A 100 -4.45 5.59 -18.88
N ALA A 101 -5.09 6.51 -19.60
CA ALA A 101 -4.40 7.53 -20.39
C ALA A 101 -3.40 8.40 -19.57
N GLY A 102 -3.70 8.73 -18.31
CA GLY A 102 -2.78 9.47 -17.44
C GLY A 102 -1.47 8.72 -17.20
N LEU A 103 -1.55 7.45 -16.82
CA LEU A 103 -0.37 6.59 -16.63
C LEU A 103 0.35 6.31 -17.96
N GLN A 104 -0.38 6.16 -19.06
CA GLN A 104 0.24 5.94 -20.37
C GLN A 104 1.05 7.16 -20.81
N ARG A 105 0.55 8.38 -20.62
CA ARG A 105 1.28 9.62 -20.92
C ARG A 105 2.56 9.72 -20.09
N LEU A 106 2.45 9.49 -18.78
CA LEU A 106 3.62 9.51 -17.90
C LEU A 106 4.65 8.45 -18.31
N ARG A 107 4.19 7.24 -18.65
CA ARG A 107 5.06 6.16 -19.13
C ARG A 107 5.82 6.56 -20.39
N THR A 108 5.13 7.16 -21.37
CA THR A 108 5.76 7.63 -22.61
C THR A 108 6.79 8.72 -22.33
N ALA A 109 6.45 9.71 -21.48
CA ALA A 109 7.38 10.77 -21.11
C ALA A 109 8.65 10.23 -20.42
N ILE A 110 8.52 9.22 -19.54
CA ILE A 110 9.66 8.54 -18.92
C ILE A 110 10.50 7.82 -19.98
N ALA A 111 9.87 7.11 -20.92
CA ALA A 111 10.58 6.39 -21.98
C ALA A 111 11.34 7.33 -22.93
N GLU A 112 10.84 8.56 -23.10
CA GLU A 112 11.43 9.61 -23.94
C GLU A 112 12.43 10.52 -23.20
N ASP A 113 12.63 10.30 -21.89
CA ASP A 113 13.45 11.14 -21.01
C ASP A 113 13.06 12.63 -21.05
N ASP A 114 11.76 12.91 -21.18
CA ASP A 114 11.20 14.26 -21.25
C ASP A 114 10.69 14.71 -19.87
N ALA A 115 11.52 15.49 -19.17
CA ALA A 115 11.23 15.97 -17.81
C ALA A 115 10.01 16.91 -17.75
N ASP A 116 9.78 17.72 -18.78
CA ASP A 116 8.64 18.64 -18.83
C ASP A 116 7.34 17.86 -19.05
N ALA A 117 7.36 16.87 -19.95
CA ALA A 117 6.23 15.98 -20.17
C ALA A 117 5.94 15.08 -18.95
N VAL A 118 6.96 14.63 -18.22
CA VAL A 118 6.80 13.91 -16.94
C VAL A 118 6.06 14.79 -15.93
N THR A 119 6.50 16.03 -15.77
CA THR A 119 5.89 17.00 -14.85
C THR A 119 4.43 17.26 -15.22
N ALA A 120 4.15 17.45 -16.52
CA ALA A 120 2.80 17.70 -17.01
C ALA A 120 1.85 16.49 -16.84
N ALA A 121 2.34 15.27 -17.00
CA ALA A 121 1.53 14.05 -16.89
C ALA A 121 1.30 13.57 -15.44
N MET A 122 2.12 14.05 -14.50
CA MET A 122 2.14 13.59 -13.11
C MET A 122 0.77 13.67 -12.39
N PRO A 123 0.02 14.79 -12.44
CA PRO A 123 -1.21 14.91 -11.64
C PRO A 123 -2.28 13.89 -12.04
N ASP A 124 -2.44 13.64 -13.34
CA ASP A 124 -3.40 12.66 -13.85
C ASP A 124 -3.01 11.22 -13.50
N ALA A 125 -1.71 10.92 -13.48
CA ALA A 125 -1.18 9.62 -13.08
C ALA A 125 -1.39 9.37 -11.57
N LEU A 126 -1.10 10.38 -10.73
CA LEU A 126 -1.32 10.31 -9.28
C LEU A 126 -2.79 10.13 -8.94
N ALA A 127 -3.72 10.80 -9.65
CA ALA A 127 -5.15 10.62 -9.44
C ALA A 127 -5.64 9.17 -9.66
N ILE A 128 -4.85 8.33 -10.35
CA ILE A 128 -5.15 6.91 -10.58
C ILE A 128 -4.53 6.01 -9.51
N ILE A 129 -3.29 6.29 -9.10
CA ILE A 129 -2.49 5.40 -8.24
C ILE A 129 -2.59 5.78 -6.76
N ASP A 130 -2.69 7.07 -6.46
CA ASP A 130 -2.66 7.60 -5.10
C ASP A 130 -3.98 7.32 -4.38
N THR A 131 -4.04 6.16 -3.74
CA THR A 131 -5.21 5.67 -3.01
C THR A 131 -4.82 5.23 -1.60
N PRO A 132 -5.73 5.30 -0.62
CA PRO A 132 -5.46 4.81 0.74
C PRO A 132 -4.98 3.35 0.77
N LEU A 133 -5.56 2.51 -0.10
CA LEU A 133 -5.17 1.10 -0.21
C LEU A 133 -3.73 0.92 -0.73
N GLU A 134 -3.33 1.69 -1.73
CA GLU A 134 -1.97 1.61 -2.27
C GLU A 134 -0.95 2.18 -1.27
N ARG A 135 -1.27 3.28 -0.60
CA ARG A 135 -0.45 3.82 0.50
C ARG A 135 -0.30 2.83 1.64
N GLN A 136 -1.39 2.17 2.07
CA GLN A 136 -1.33 1.11 3.09
C GLN A 136 -0.45 -0.05 2.63
N ARG A 137 -0.51 -0.43 1.35
CA ARG A 137 0.30 -1.52 0.82
C ARG A 137 1.79 -1.17 0.90
N LEU A 138 2.17 0.03 0.48
CA LEU A 138 3.55 0.52 0.60
C LEU A 138 3.99 0.57 2.07
N ALA A 139 3.15 1.07 2.97
CA ALA A 139 3.44 1.13 4.41
C ALA A 139 3.71 -0.28 4.98
N ARG A 140 2.94 -1.29 4.58
CA ARG A 140 3.19 -2.68 4.98
C ARG A 140 4.51 -3.23 4.42
N ALA A 141 4.88 -2.84 3.21
CA ALA A 141 6.16 -3.24 2.62
C ALA A 141 7.34 -2.58 3.36
N VAL A 142 7.24 -1.29 3.71
CA VAL A 142 8.24 -0.59 4.54
C VAL A 142 8.42 -1.30 5.89
N LEU A 143 7.33 -1.59 6.60
CA LEU A 143 7.39 -2.30 7.88
C LEU A 143 8.01 -3.70 7.73
N ALA A 144 7.66 -4.43 6.67
CA ALA A 144 8.24 -5.75 6.42
C ALA A 144 9.75 -5.68 6.15
N LEU A 145 10.23 -4.66 5.42
CA LEU A 145 11.66 -4.46 5.16
C LEU A 145 12.42 -3.99 6.42
N HIS A 146 11.77 -3.22 7.28
CA HIS A 146 12.32 -2.88 8.60
C HIS A 146 12.47 -4.12 9.48
N ASP A 147 11.43 -4.95 9.55
CA ASP A 147 11.43 -6.18 10.35
C ASP A 147 12.38 -7.26 9.78
N ASP A 148 12.63 -7.25 8.47
CA ASP A 148 13.56 -8.15 7.77
C ASP A 148 15.02 -7.72 7.98
N GLY A 149 15.55 -7.99 9.16
CA GLY A 149 16.97 -7.77 9.46
C GLY A 149 17.42 -6.31 9.38
N HIS A 150 16.50 -5.36 9.49
CA HIS A 150 16.74 -3.92 9.38
C HIS A 150 17.31 -3.50 8.02
N ARG A 151 16.78 -4.06 6.92
CA ARG A 151 17.09 -3.58 5.56
C ARG A 151 16.74 -2.09 5.38
N ILE A 152 15.80 -1.60 6.20
CA ILE A 152 15.53 -0.18 6.40
C ILE A 152 15.66 0.08 7.91
N ASP A 153 16.41 1.11 8.28
CA ASP A 153 16.57 1.51 9.68
C ASP A 153 15.27 2.10 10.26
N CYS A 154 15.26 2.36 11.57
CA CYS A 154 14.06 2.79 12.27
C CYS A 154 13.59 4.20 11.85
N ASP A 155 14.54 5.10 11.57
CA ASP A 155 14.25 6.50 11.28
C ASP A 155 13.69 6.62 9.86
N THR A 156 14.32 5.94 8.90
CA THR A 156 13.84 5.87 7.52
C THR A 156 12.46 5.21 7.43
N ALA A 157 12.24 4.14 8.20
CA ALA A 157 10.92 3.52 8.29
C ALA A 157 9.88 4.48 8.89
N ALA A 158 10.22 5.23 9.94
CA ALA A 158 9.34 6.22 10.54
C ALA A 158 8.96 7.33 9.54
N ALA A 159 9.95 7.90 8.84
CA ALA A 159 9.73 8.94 7.85
C ALA A 159 8.84 8.46 6.69
N ALA A 160 9.10 7.26 6.17
CA ALA A 160 8.27 6.65 5.13
C ALA A 160 6.82 6.44 5.58
N ILE A 161 6.58 6.01 6.83
CA ILE A 161 5.23 5.82 7.37
C ILE A 161 4.50 7.17 7.54
N ILE A 162 5.19 8.21 7.98
CA ILE A 162 4.64 9.56 8.13
C ILE A 162 4.29 10.14 6.74
N ASP A 163 5.20 10.01 5.77
CA ASP A 163 4.99 10.43 4.39
C ASP A 163 3.75 9.77 3.77
N LEU A 164 3.61 8.45 3.91
CA LEU A 164 2.46 7.72 3.39
C LEU A 164 1.14 8.07 4.09
N ALA A 165 1.20 8.59 5.32
CA ALA A 165 0.03 9.01 6.08
C ALA A 165 -0.34 10.49 5.89
N ALA A 166 0.47 11.27 5.16
CA ALA A 166 0.21 12.70 4.92
C ALA A 166 -1.12 12.92 4.17
N ASP A 167 -1.82 14.01 4.46
CA ASP A 167 -3.07 14.35 3.77
C ASP A 167 -2.83 14.79 2.31
N ASP A 168 -1.64 15.32 2.02
CA ASP A 168 -1.18 15.72 0.68
C ASP A 168 -0.49 14.54 -0.04
N HIS A 169 0.22 14.81 -1.14
CA HIS A 169 0.96 13.80 -1.90
C HIS A 169 2.09 13.17 -1.08
N SER A 170 2.17 11.83 -1.12
CA SER A 170 3.29 11.06 -0.54
C SER A 170 4.46 11.01 -1.52
N LEU A 171 5.63 11.42 -1.06
CA LEU A 171 6.88 11.34 -1.80
C LEU A 171 7.22 9.88 -2.14
N LEU A 172 7.08 8.97 -1.17
CA LEU A 172 7.35 7.55 -1.38
C LEU A 172 6.42 6.96 -2.44
N LEU A 173 5.12 7.28 -2.42
CA LEU A 173 4.18 6.80 -3.44
C LEU A 173 4.52 7.35 -4.83
N LEU A 174 4.87 8.63 -4.92
CA LEU A 174 5.30 9.24 -6.17
C LEU A 174 6.53 8.51 -6.74
N ARG A 175 7.55 8.29 -5.90
CA ARG A 175 8.78 7.59 -6.30
C ARG A 175 8.51 6.13 -6.64
N ALA A 176 7.62 5.47 -5.90
CA ALA A 176 7.18 4.10 -6.17
C ALA A 176 6.51 3.97 -7.54
N MET A 177 5.74 4.97 -7.96
CA MET A 177 5.09 4.99 -9.27
C MET A 177 6.09 5.24 -10.41
N ILE A 178 6.98 6.23 -10.25
CA ILE A 178 8.01 6.52 -11.25
C ILE A 178 8.90 5.29 -11.45
N GLU A 179 9.42 4.70 -10.37
CA GLU A 179 10.31 3.54 -10.46
C GLU A 179 9.61 2.33 -11.11
N ALA A 180 8.32 2.10 -10.79
CA ALA A 180 7.54 1.04 -11.42
C ALA A 180 7.41 1.25 -12.94
N LEU A 181 7.15 2.48 -13.39
CA LEU A 181 7.05 2.81 -14.82
C LEU A 181 8.41 2.80 -15.52
N SER A 182 9.48 3.22 -14.85
CA SER A 182 10.84 3.15 -15.38
C SER A 182 11.29 1.70 -15.61
N VAL A 183 10.96 0.80 -14.68
CA VAL A 183 11.20 -0.64 -14.87
C VAL A 183 10.30 -1.23 -15.97
N ASP A 184 9.02 -0.84 -16.04
CA ASP A 184 8.11 -1.31 -17.10
C ASP A 184 8.53 -0.88 -18.52
N THR A 185 9.16 0.29 -18.65
CA THR A 185 9.73 0.79 -19.92
C THR A 185 11.13 0.26 -20.21
N GLY A 186 11.77 -0.43 -19.26
CA GLY A 186 13.15 -0.89 -19.37
C GLY A 186 14.19 0.24 -19.27
N THR A 187 13.78 1.45 -18.88
CA THR A 187 14.69 2.60 -18.62
C THR A 187 15.43 2.45 -17.30
N ALA A 188 14.87 1.71 -16.34
CA ALA A 188 15.53 1.28 -15.12
C ALA A 188 15.65 -0.26 -15.05
N ARG A 189 16.67 -0.72 -14.32
CA ARG A 189 16.77 -2.13 -13.92
C ARG A 189 15.87 -2.35 -12.71
N THR A 190 15.33 -3.56 -12.58
CA THR A 190 14.81 -4.00 -11.30
C THR A 190 15.90 -3.88 -10.22
N PRO A 191 15.55 -3.73 -8.94
CA PRO A 191 16.49 -3.80 -7.82
C PRO A 191 17.41 -5.05 -7.82
N ALA A 192 16.97 -6.16 -8.43
CA ALA A 192 17.79 -7.37 -8.62
C ALA A 192 18.74 -7.29 -9.84
N GLY A 193 18.81 -6.15 -10.54
CA GLY A 193 19.67 -5.91 -11.70
C GLY A 193 19.11 -6.37 -13.05
N LEU A 194 17.90 -6.92 -13.11
CA LEU A 194 17.28 -7.41 -14.36
C LEU A 194 16.69 -6.26 -15.17
N LEU A 195 16.95 -6.26 -16.48
CA LEU A 195 16.22 -5.41 -17.44
C LEU A 195 14.93 -6.14 -17.85
N VAL A 196 13.80 -5.46 -17.70
CA VAL A 196 12.51 -5.97 -18.18
C VAL A 196 12.34 -5.51 -19.62
N ALA A 197 11.93 -6.40 -20.51
CA ALA A 197 11.60 -6.01 -21.88
C ALA A 197 10.41 -5.05 -21.85
N ALA A 198 10.58 -3.87 -22.46
CA ALA A 198 9.54 -2.86 -22.57
C ALA A 198 8.27 -3.47 -23.19
N ARG A 199 7.12 -3.23 -22.56
CA ARG A 199 5.81 -3.67 -23.05
C ARG A 199 5.15 -2.68 -24.01
#